data_AF-A0A2I0A1D9-F1
#
_entry.id   AF-A0A2I0A1D9-F1
#
_cell.length_a   1.000
_cell.length_b   1.000
_cell.length_c   1.000
_cell.angle_alpha   90.00
_cell.angle_beta   90.00
_cell.angle_gamma   90.00
#
_symmetry.space_group_name_H-M   'P 1'
#
loop_
_entity.id
_entity.type
_entity.pdbx_description
1 polymer ?
#
loop_
_entity_poly.entity_id
_entity_poly.type
_entity_poly.pdbx_seq_one_letter_code
_entity_poly.pdbx_strand_id
1 'polypeptide(L)'
;MSFLLFYQIINRELFRSLQAIHGKNYQAFMLRKLIPVAGNVREDDMGIEAKLAEEISEEIDVVVNSAANTTFDERYDVALDINTIGPLRLMRFAKTFKRLKVFLQVSTAYVNGKRQGRVLEKPFCTGDTIVKELFSHELSADSTMPLLDIEAEIDLAFRKKSSPDDSQLVQQLKDLGLKRAKTYGWQDTYVFTKAMAEMVINSMRGGIPVVTIRPSVIESTWKEPFPGWMEGNRMMDPVVLYYGKGQLNGFLADPNGVLDVVPADMVVNATLAAMAKHGSTNEPGMHIYHIASSMVNPLVFEELARLIHKHFTSFPCMDSKGRPIRVPKMKLFDDMNEFSSHLHGDALQRLSSHEKLRNICSKLVDQAKYLANIYEPYTFYSGRFDNTNTRKLMMEMSEEERREFGFDVGGIDWEDYISNVHIPGLRKHVMKGRGMCVNSSQLVGARV
;
A
#
# COMPACT_ATOMS: atom_id res chain seq x y z
N MET A 1 -26.71 14.06 -4.39
CA MET A 1 -25.37 13.69 -3.88
C MET A 1 -24.58 12.85 -4.89
N SER A 2 -25.20 11.85 -5.54
CA SER A 2 -24.58 10.98 -6.56
C SER A 2 -23.97 11.73 -7.76
N PHE A 3 -24.63 12.77 -8.28
CA PHE A 3 -24.11 13.55 -9.41
C PHE A 3 -22.77 14.26 -9.14
N LEU A 4 -22.58 14.81 -7.93
CA LEU A 4 -21.33 15.47 -7.58
C LEU A 4 -20.19 14.45 -7.49
N LEU A 5 -20.46 13.30 -6.85
CA LEU A 5 -19.51 12.20 -6.75
C LEU A 5 -19.11 11.65 -8.13
N PHE A 6 -20.07 11.53 -9.05
CA PHE A 6 -19.81 11.15 -10.43
C PHE A 6 -18.77 12.06 -11.09
N TYR A 7 -19.01 13.39 -11.09
CA TYR A 7 -18.08 14.35 -11.71
C TYR A 7 -16.73 14.42 -11.01
N GLN A 8 -16.67 14.17 -9.69
CA GLN A 8 -15.40 14.07 -8.97
C GLN A 8 -14.54 12.88 -9.43
N ILE A 9 -15.17 11.78 -9.86
CA ILE A 9 -14.48 10.59 -10.36
C ILE A 9 -14.04 10.81 -11.81
N ILE A 10 -14.97 11.13 -12.71
CA ILE A 10 -14.72 11.11 -14.16
C ILE A 10 -13.77 12.22 -14.65
N ASN A 11 -13.51 13.24 -13.81
CA ASN A 11 -12.61 14.35 -14.12
C ASN A 11 -11.18 14.13 -13.60
N ARG A 12 -10.89 13.00 -12.94
CA ARG A 12 -9.52 12.68 -12.51
C ARG A 12 -8.61 12.41 -13.72
N GLU A 13 -7.34 12.81 -13.63
CA GLU A 13 -6.35 12.60 -14.69
C GLU A 13 -6.22 11.13 -15.11
N LEU A 14 -6.47 10.20 -14.17
CA LEU A 14 -6.48 8.75 -14.43
C LEU A 14 -7.40 8.39 -15.62
N PHE A 15 -8.54 9.06 -15.77
CA PHE A 15 -9.50 8.78 -16.84
C PHE A 15 -9.15 9.41 -18.18
N ARG A 16 -8.04 10.14 -18.31
CA ARG A 16 -7.66 10.80 -19.58
C ARG A 16 -7.54 9.82 -20.74
N SER A 17 -7.09 8.59 -20.49
CA SER A 17 -6.97 7.57 -21.54
C SER A 17 -8.35 7.15 -22.04
N LEU A 18 -9.33 6.98 -21.15
CA LEU A 18 -10.73 6.73 -21.52
C LEU A 18 -11.38 7.94 -22.21
N GLN A 19 -11.05 9.16 -21.79
CA GLN A 19 -11.48 10.38 -22.47
C GLN A 19 -10.95 10.44 -23.90
N ALA A 20 -9.69 10.08 -24.13
CA ALA A 20 -9.10 10.03 -25.46
C ALA A 20 -9.76 8.97 -26.35
N ILE A 21 -10.06 7.78 -25.80
CA ILE A 21 -10.71 6.68 -26.52
C ILE A 21 -12.14 7.04 -26.93
N HIS A 22 -12.93 7.64 -26.04
CA HIS A 22 -14.35 7.89 -26.28
C HIS A 22 -14.65 9.30 -26.84
N GLY A 23 -13.71 10.23 -26.76
CA GLY A 23 -13.85 11.60 -27.23
C GLY A 23 -15.14 12.27 -26.73
N LYS A 24 -15.93 12.81 -27.65
CA LYS A 24 -17.22 13.45 -27.35
C LYS A 24 -18.24 12.53 -26.65
N ASN A 25 -18.07 11.21 -26.75
CA ASN A 25 -18.98 10.23 -26.14
C ASN A 25 -18.52 9.80 -24.74
N TYR A 26 -17.42 10.35 -24.21
CA TYR A 26 -16.86 9.95 -22.91
C TYR A 26 -17.87 10.05 -21.76
N GLN A 27 -18.58 11.18 -21.64
CA GLN A 27 -19.54 11.36 -20.56
C GLN A 27 -20.70 10.36 -20.65
N ALA A 28 -21.23 10.14 -21.86
CA ALA A 28 -22.28 9.15 -22.08
C ALA A 28 -21.80 7.72 -21.78
N PHE A 29 -20.57 7.39 -22.14
CA PHE A 29 -19.94 6.11 -21.81
C PHE A 29 -19.84 5.92 -20.28
N MET A 30 -19.33 6.93 -19.56
CA MET A 30 -19.19 6.87 -18.10
C MET A 30 -20.54 6.77 -17.40
N LEU A 31 -21.55 7.55 -17.82
CA LEU A 31 -22.90 7.48 -17.25
C LEU A 31 -23.55 6.10 -17.40
N ARG A 32 -23.20 5.37 -18.47
CA ARG A 32 -23.68 4.00 -18.70
C ARG A 32 -22.93 2.96 -17.87
N LYS A 33 -21.69 3.23 -17.47
CA LYS A 33 -20.79 2.25 -16.83
C LYS A 33 -20.57 2.46 -15.34
N LEU A 34 -20.81 3.67 -14.83
CA LEU A 34 -20.50 4.05 -13.46
C LEU A 34 -21.75 4.55 -12.74
N ILE A 35 -22.15 3.84 -11.68
CA ILE A 35 -23.21 4.23 -10.76
C ILE A 35 -22.57 4.52 -9.39
N PRO A 36 -22.35 5.79 -9.02
CA PRO A 36 -21.76 6.12 -7.74
C PRO A 36 -22.77 5.99 -6.61
N VAL A 37 -22.41 5.21 -5.60
CA VAL A 37 -23.22 4.99 -4.38
C VAL A 37 -22.49 5.62 -3.20
N ALA A 38 -23.21 6.43 -2.42
CA ALA A 38 -22.68 6.95 -1.16
C ALA A 38 -22.82 5.88 -0.08
N GLY A 39 -21.75 5.67 0.68
CA GLY A 39 -21.71 4.67 1.75
C GLY A 39 -20.45 4.79 2.59
N ASN A 40 -20.42 4.05 3.68
CA ASN A 40 -19.36 3.99 4.68
C ASN A 40 -19.20 2.56 5.20
N VAL A 41 -18.00 1.99 5.07
CA VAL A 41 -17.70 0.62 5.51
C VAL A 41 -17.83 0.40 7.02
N ARG A 42 -17.94 1.50 7.78
CA ARG A 42 -18.13 1.48 9.24
C ARG A 42 -19.59 1.25 9.65
N GLU A 43 -20.49 1.28 8.69
CA GLU A 43 -21.94 1.13 8.90
C GLU A 43 -22.42 -0.20 8.32
N ASP A 44 -23.49 -0.75 8.91
CA ASP A 44 -24.14 -1.96 8.39
C ASP A 44 -24.67 -1.70 6.98
N ASP A 45 -24.65 -2.73 6.13
CA ASP A 45 -24.96 -2.64 4.70
C ASP A 45 -24.23 -1.49 3.98
N MET A 46 -23.01 -1.19 4.46
CA MET A 46 -22.15 -0.10 3.99
C MET A 46 -22.79 1.29 4.11
N GLY A 47 -23.77 1.49 4.99
CA GLY A 47 -24.50 2.76 5.13
C GLY A 47 -25.34 3.12 3.90
N ILE A 48 -25.64 2.13 3.05
CA ILE A 48 -26.45 2.31 1.84
C ILE A 48 -27.93 2.32 2.25
N GLU A 49 -28.74 3.16 1.61
CA GLU A 49 -30.19 3.17 1.82
C GLU A 49 -30.79 1.79 1.53
N ALA A 50 -31.64 1.28 2.44
CA ALA A 50 -32.18 -0.09 2.40
C ALA A 50 -32.73 -0.51 1.03
N LYS A 51 -33.49 0.37 0.36
CA LYS A 51 -34.03 0.08 -0.97
C LYS A 51 -32.93 -0.14 -2.02
N LEU A 52 -31.92 0.72 -2.04
CA LEU A 52 -30.79 0.59 -2.96
C LEU A 52 -29.92 -0.62 -2.59
N ALA A 53 -29.78 -0.93 -1.30
CA ALA A 53 -29.07 -2.12 -0.84
C ALA A 53 -29.75 -3.42 -1.34
N GLU A 54 -31.09 -3.46 -1.35
CA GLU A 54 -31.86 -4.56 -1.93
C GLU A 54 -31.60 -4.69 -3.43
N GLU A 55 -31.70 -3.59 -4.20
CA GLU A 55 -31.38 -3.56 -5.64
C GLU A 55 -29.96 -4.06 -5.93
N ILE A 56 -28.96 -3.61 -5.16
CA ILE A 56 -27.57 -4.08 -5.27
C ILE A 56 -27.47 -5.59 -5.01
N SER A 57 -28.18 -6.11 -4.02
CA SER A 57 -28.13 -7.54 -3.69
C SER A 57 -28.68 -8.44 -4.80
N GLU A 58 -29.56 -7.93 -5.65
CA GLU A 58 -30.14 -8.69 -6.76
C GLU A 58 -29.23 -8.67 -8.01
N GLU A 59 -28.40 -7.64 -8.20
CA GLU A 59 -27.67 -7.42 -9.46
C GLU A 59 -26.16 -7.71 -9.42
N ILE A 60 -25.51 -7.67 -8.26
CA ILE A 60 -24.04 -7.76 -8.19
C ILE A 60 -23.52 -9.19 -8.43
N ASP A 61 -22.72 -9.34 -9.48
CA ASP A 61 -21.99 -10.58 -9.78
C ASP A 61 -20.61 -10.64 -9.09
N VAL A 62 -19.98 -9.50 -8.80
CA VAL A 62 -18.60 -9.44 -8.29
C VAL A 62 -18.43 -8.31 -7.27
N VAL A 63 -17.78 -8.60 -6.14
CA VAL A 63 -17.39 -7.60 -5.15
C VAL A 63 -15.88 -7.42 -5.17
N VAL A 64 -15.41 -6.17 -5.23
CA VAL A 64 -14.00 -5.81 -5.05
C VAL A 64 -13.85 -4.92 -3.83
N ASN A 65 -13.38 -5.49 -2.72
CA ASN A 65 -13.12 -4.75 -1.50
C ASN A 65 -11.69 -4.21 -1.46
N SER A 66 -11.56 -2.92 -1.79
CA SER A 66 -10.29 -2.17 -1.66
C SER A 66 -10.35 -1.07 -0.60
N ALA A 67 -11.45 -0.96 0.16
CA ALA A 67 -11.57 0.02 1.22
C ALA A 67 -10.65 -0.34 2.40
N ALA A 68 -9.84 0.61 2.85
CA ALA A 68 -8.92 0.43 3.97
C ALA A 68 -8.44 1.77 4.53
N ASN A 69 -8.08 1.77 5.81
CA ASN A 69 -7.16 2.75 6.37
C ASN A 69 -5.75 2.17 6.27
N THR A 70 -4.85 2.87 5.57
CA THR A 70 -3.48 2.41 5.31
C THR A 70 -2.43 3.14 6.17
N THR A 71 -2.85 3.83 7.22
CA THR A 71 -1.95 4.54 8.15
C THR A 71 -1.41 3.55 9.18
N PHE A 72 -0.08 3.43 9.26
CA PHE A 72 0.57 2.40 10.09
C PHE A 72 0.37 2.63 11.61
N ASP A 73 0.27 3.90 12.02
CA ASP A 73 0.07 4.35 13.40
C ASP A 73 -1.32 4.96 13.63
N GLU A 74 -2.36 4.44 12.97
CA GLU A 74 -3.74 4.83 13.23
C GLU A 74 -4.21 4.40 14.64
N ARG A 75 -5.19 5.13 15.19
CA ARG A 75 -5.91 4.70 16.39
C ARG A 75 -6.47 3.29 16.19
N TYR A 76 -6.29 2.44 17.20
CA TYR A 76 -6.63 1.04 17.07
C TYR A 76 -8.12 0.77 16.81
N ASP A 77 -9.01 1.51 17.45
CA ASP A 77 -10.46 1.43 17.24
C ASP A 77 -10.86 1.77 15.80
N VAL A 78 -10.31 2.86 15.26
CA VAL A 78 -10.54 3.29 13.87
C VAL A 78 -9.99 2.26 12.87
N ALA A 79 -8.77 1.77 13.11
CA ALA A 79 -8.14 0.77 12.24
C ALA A 79 -8.94 -0.54 12.23
N LEU A 80 -9.40 -1.04 13.38
CA LEU A 80 -10.25 -2.21 13.49
C LEU A 80 -11.60 -2.02 12.78
N ASP A 81 -12.28 -0.90 13.03
CA ASP A 81 -13.60 -0.61 12.46
C ASP A 81 -13.59 -0.65 10.93
N ILE A 82 -12.52 -0.10 10.33
CA ILE A 82 -12.39 0.00 8.86
C ILE A 82 -11.78 -1.27 8.28
N ASN A 83 -10.65 -1.75 8.80
CA ASN A 83 -9.88 -2.80 8.15
C ASN A 83 -10.33 -4.20 8.54
N THR A 84 -10.94 -4.41 9.71
CA THR A 84 -11.39 -5.72 10.18
C THR A 84 -12.91 -5.83 10.14
N ILE A 85 -13.61 -4.90 10.80
CA ILE A 85 -15.07 -4.93 10.91
C ILE A 85 -15.72 -4.48 9.59
N GLY A 86 -15.10 -3.58 8.83
CA GLY A 86 -15.57 -3.21 7.50
C GLY A 86 -15.71 -4.42 6.54
N PRO A 87 -14.65 -5.23 6.34
CA PRO A 87 -14.74 -6.45 5.57
C PRO A 87 -15.70 -7.50 6.16
N LEU A 88 -15.83 -7.57 7.49
CA LEU A 88 -16.84 -8.40 8.15
C LEU A 88 -18.27 -7.98 7.73
N ARG A 89 -18.60 -6.68 7.83
CA ARG A 89 -19.90 -6.14 7.42
C ARG A 89 -20.14 -6.34 5.92
N LEU A 90 -19.14 -6.06 5.09
CA LEU A 90 -19.25 -6.22 3.63
C LEU A 90 -19.43 -7.69 3.24
N MET A 91 -18.76 -8.63 3.89
CA MET A 91 -18.98 -10.06 3.65
C MET A 91 -20.39 -10.50 4.09
N ARG A 92 -20.91 -9.97 5.21
CA ARG A 92 -22.31 -10.23 5.61
C ARG A 92 -23.30 -9.72 4.57
N PHE A 93 -23.09 -8.52 4.05
CA PHE A 93 -23.91 -7.96 2.99
C PHE A 93 -23.77 -8.75 1.69
N ALA A 94 -22.55 -9.10 1.27
CA ALA A 94 -22.30 -9.90 0.07
C ALA A 94 -22.96 -11.29 0.12
N LYS A 95 -23.18 -11.86 1.31
CA LYS A 95 -23.93 -13.13 1.46
C LYS A 95 -25.42 -13.00 1.15
N THR A 96 -25.98 -11.80 1.07
CA THR A 96 -27.36 -11.60 0.62
C THR A 96 -27.46 -11.59 -0.91
N PHE A 97 -26.33 -11.48 -1.61
CA PHE A 97 -26.31 -11.24 -3.05
C PHE A 97 -26.66 -12.50 -3.83
N LYS A 98 -27.66 -12.40 -4.73
CA LYS A 98 -28.21 -13.57 -5.45
C LYS A 98 -27.30 -14.10 -6.55
N ARG A 99 -26.46 -13.23 -7.12
CA ARG A 99 -25.67 -13.50 -8.32
C ARG A 99 -24.17 -13.54 -8.06
N LEU A 100 -23.73 -13.38 -6.81
CA LEU A 100 -22.32 -13.24 -6.48
C LEU A 100 -21.53 -14.48 -6.89
N LYS A 101 -20.55 -14.26 -7.78
CA LYS A 101 -19.64 -15.28 -8.29
C LYS A 101 -18.30 -15.27 -7.58
N VAL A 102 -17.80 -14.09 -7.21
CA VAL A 102 -16.51 -13.96 -6.52
C VAL A 102 -16.47 -12.71 -5.65
N PHE A 103 -15.87 -12.87 -4.48
CA PHE A 103 -15.54 -11.78 -3.55
C PHE A 103 -14.03 -11.57 -3.54
N LEU A 104 -13.56 -10.39 -3.96
CA LEU A 104 -12.16 -10.03 -3.92
C LEU A 104 -11.84 -9.14 -2.73
N GLN A 105 -10.82 -9.51 -1.96
CA GLN A 105 -10.24 -8.73 -0.88
C GLN A 105 -8.84 -8.24 -1.27
N VAL A 106 -8.65 -6.92 -1.31
CA VAL A 106 -7.29 -6.35 -1.37
C VAL A 106 -6.71 -6.36 0.04
N SER A 107 -5.59 -7.03 0.23
CA SER A 107 -4.81 -7.11 1.47
C SER A 107 -3.42 -6.50 1.26
N THR A 108 -2.38 -7.03 1.89
CA THR A 108 -0.98 -6.66 1.67
C THR A 108 -0.08 -7.87 1.93
N ALA A 109 1.02 -8.04 1.19
CA ALA A 109 1.97 -9.11 1.45
C ALA A 109 2.56 -9.04 2.88
N TYR A 110 2.57 -7.86 3.49
CA TYR A 110 3.05 -7.66 4.86
C TYR A 110 2.10 -8.15 5.97
N VAL A 111 0.90 -8.66 5.64
CA VAL A 111 0.11 -9.44 6.62
C VAL A 111 0.86 -10.69 7.09
N ASN A 112 1.93 -11.08 6.39
CA ASN A 112 2.82 -12.13 6.82
C ASN A 112 3.71 -11.76 8.03
N GLY A 113 3.60 -10.53 8.55
CA GLY A 113 4.27 -10.08 9.76
C GLY A 113 5.78 -10.31 9.71
N LYS A 114 6.36 -10.80 10.81
CA LYS A 114 7.81 -10.98 10.98
C LYS A 114 8.39 -12.27 10.37
N ARG A 115 7.66 -12.98 9.51
CA ARG A 115 8.18 -14.17 8.82
C ARG A 115 9.45 -13.83 8.03
N GLN A 116 10.42 -14.74 8.03
CA GLN A 116 11.71 -14.57 7.35
C GLN A 116 11.86 -15.60 6.22
N GLY A 117 12.80 -15.35 5.30
CA GLY A 117 13.05 -16.25 4.18
C GLY A 117 11.88 -16.31 3.20
N ARG A 118 11.62 -17.48 2.60
CA ARG A 118 10.55 -17.64 1.61
C ARG A 118 9.18 -17.69 2.29
N VAL A 119 8.32 -16.71 1.99
CA VAL A 119 6.99 -16.53 2.58
C VAL A 119 5.91 -16.99 1.59
N LEU A 120 5.20 -18.06 1.92
CA LEU A 120 4.23 -18.72 1.03
C LEU A 120 2.84 -18.05 1.04
N GLU A 121 2.10 -18.22 -0.07
CA GLU A 121 0.73 -17.76 -0.26
C GLU A 121 -0.29 -18.63 0.52
N LYS A 122 -0.28 -18.53 1.85
CA LYS A 122 -1.15 -19.31 2.76
C LYS A 122 -2.29 -18.48 3.36
N PRO A 123 -3.50 -19.07 3.50
CA PRO A 123 -4.61 -18.42 4.18
C PRO A 123 -4.40 -18.37 5.68
N PHE A 124 -5.02 -17.38 6.32
CA PHE A 124 -5.11 -17.30 7.77
C PHE A 124 -6.40 -17.94 8.27
N CYS A 125 -6.29 -18.72 9.34
CA CYS A 125 -7.40 -19.27 10.11
C CYS A 125 -7.68 -18.41 11.35
N THR A 126 -8.90 -18.52 11.87
CA THR A 126 -9.26 -17.88 13.15
C THR A 126 -8.30 -18.32 14.25
N GLY A 127 -7.73 -17.36 14.98
CA GLY A 127 -6.80 -17.63 16.07
C GLY A 127 -5.33 -17.69 15.68
N ASP A 128 -5.00 -17.61 14.39
CA ASP A 128 -3.60 -17.63 13.92
C ASP A 128 -2.82 -16.42 14.43
N THR A 129 -1.53 -16.66 14.73
CA THR A 129 -0.57 -15.64 15.12
C THR A 129 0.78 -15.94 14.50
N ILE A 130 1.53 -14.90 14.16
CA ILE A 130 2.88 -15.07 13.58
C ILE A 130 3.83 -15.64 14.62
N VAL A 131 3.68 -15.21 15.88
CA VAL A 131 4.49 -15.70 17.00
C VAL A 131 4.35 -17.21 17.15
N LYS A 132 3.13 -17.77 17.13
CA LYS A 132 2.92 -19.22 17.24
C LYS A 132 3.69 -20.00 16.19
N GLU A 133 3.72 -19.51 14.95
CA GLU A 133 4.45 -20.17 13.86
C GLU A 133 5.97 -20.12 14.05
N LEU A 134 6.52 -18.96 14.41
CA LEU A 134 7.96 -18.78 14.61
C LEU A 134 8.49 -19.66 15.75
N PHE A 135 7.73 -19.80 16.85
CA PHE A 135 8.14 -20.58 18.02
C PHE A 135 7.72 -22.06 17.96
N SER A 136 6.88 -22.46 17.00
CA SER A 136 6.49 -23.87 16.81
C SER A 136 7.67 -24.78 16.43
N HIS A 137 8.79 -24.21 15.98
CA HIS A 137 10.03 -24.94 15.69
C HIS A 137 10.99 -25.05 16.89
N GLU A 138 10.78 -24.32 18.00
CA GLU A 138 11.81 -24.16 19.06
C GLU A 138 11.39 -24.65 20.47
N LEU A 139 10.13 -25.02 20.73
CA LEU A 139 9.69 -25.34 22.11
C LEU A 139 8.85 -26.60 22.27
N SER A 140 8.98 -27.20 23.46
CA SER A 140 8.21 -28.32 23.98
C SER A 140 6.73 -27.96 24.23
N ALA A 141 5.88 -28.99 24.25
CA ALA A 141 4.41 -28.94 24.23
C ALA A 141 3.69 -28.19 25.38
N ASP A 142 4.40 -27.45 26.23
CA ASP A 142 3.88 -26.93 27.52
C ASP A 142 3.85 -25.39 27.61
N SER A 143 4.13 -24.68 26.52
CA SER A 143 3.95 -23.21 26.45
C SER A 143 2.64 -22.86 25.73
N THR A 144 1.67 -22.31 26.45
CA THR A 144 0.41 -21.83 25.88
C THR A 144 0.66 -20.53 25.11
N MET A 145 0.90 -20.65 23.81
CA MET A 145 1.04 -19.50 22.92
C MET A 145 -0.31 -18.77 22.79
N PRO A 146 -0.32 -17.42 22.84
CA PRO A 146 -1.57 -16.68 22.80
C PRO A 146 -2.24 -16.88 21.44
N LEU A 147 -3.47 -17.38 21.44
CA LEU A 147 -4.35 -17.36 20.28
C LEU A 147 -4.90 -15.94 20.09
N LEU A 148 -5.15 -15.56 18.85
CA LEU A 148 -5.78 -14.27 18.54
C LEU A 148 -7.31 -14.39 18.63
N ASP A 149 -7.89 -13.75 19.63
CA ASP A 149 -9.34 -13.59 19.74
C ASP A 149 -9.73 -12.21 19.19
N ILE A 150 -10.29 -12.20 17.98
CA ILE A 150 -10.67 -10.98 17.27
C ILE A 150 -11.81 -10.24 18.01
N GLU A 151 -12.75 -10.96 18.62
CA GLU A 151 -13.86 -10.35 19.36
C GLU A 151 -13.33 -9.65 20.62
N ALA A 152 -12.40 -10.30 21.34
CA ALA A 152 -11.74 -9.68 22.50
C ALA A 152 -10.91 -8.44 22.11
N GLU A 153 -10.25 -8.45 20.94
CA GLU A 153 -9.53 -7.27 20.43
C GLU A 153 -10.48 -6.10 20.11
N ILE A 154 -11.63 -6.40 19.50
CA ILE A 154 -12.69 -5.41 19.25
C ILE A 154 -13.15 -4.83 20.59
N ASP A 155 -13.57 -5.67 21.53
CA ASP A 155 -14.00 -5.20 22.85
C ASP A 155 -12.94 -4.33 23.53
N LEU A 156 -11.68 -4.74 23.47
CA LEU A 156 -10.56 -4.00 24.04
C LEU A 156 -10.41 -2.61 23.43
N ALA A 157 -10.53 -2.49 22.11
CA ALA A 157 -10.39 -1.22 21.40
C ALA A 157 -11.56 -0.26 21.65
N PHE A 158 -12.79 -0.79 21.75
CA PHE A 158 -14.01 0.01 21.88
C PHE A 158 -14.45 0.29 23.33
N ARG A 159 -13.87 -0.39 24.34
CA ARG A 159 -14.17 -0.16 25.78
C ARG A 159 -13.96 1.29 26.23
N LYS A 160 -13.00 2.00 25.64
CA LYS A 160 -12.74 3.41 25.96
C LYS A 160 -13.62 4.31 25.08
N LYS A 161 -14.76 4.76 25.61
CA LYS A 161 -15.59 5.78 24.93
C LYS A 161 -14.77 7.05 24.70
N SER A 162 -14.76 7.53 23.47
CA SER A 162 -13.96 8.68 23.05
C SER A 162 -14.81 9.95 22.92
N SER A 163 -14.23 11.09 23.34
CA SER A 163 -14.47 12.37 22.68
C SER A 163 -13.43 12.53 21.56
N PRO A 164 -13.78 13.02 20.35
CA PRO A 164 -12.83 13.20 19.24
C PRO A 164 -11.60 14.04 19.57
N ASP A 165 -11.70 14.94 20.56
CA ASP A 165 -10.67 15.95 20.89
C ASP A 165 -9.71 15.52 22.02
N ASP A 166 -9.85 14.30 22.55
CA ASP A 166 -8.96 13.82 23.62
C ASP A 166 -7.62 13.31 23.04
N SER A 167 -6.67 14.23 22.89
CA SER A 167 -5.32 13.96 22.38
C SER A 167 -4.57 12.85 23.16
N GLN A 168 -4.82 12.70 24.46
CA GLN A 168 -4.18 11.65 25.26
C GLN A 168 -4.78 10.29 24.91
N LEU A 169 -6.10 10.20 24.79
CA LEU A 169 -6.77 8.97 24.39
C LEU A 169 -6.36 8.55 22.97
N VAL A 170 -6.23 9.50 22.04
CA VAL A 170 -5.74 9.23 20.67
C VAL A 170 -4.38 8.55 20.72
N GLN A 171 -3.43 9.10 21.48
CA GLN A 171 -2.09 8.50 21.61
C GLN A 171 -2.16 7.12 22.28
N GLN A 172 -2.94 6.96 23.35
CA GLN A 172 -3.11 5.67 24.02
C GLN A 172 -3.65 4.58 23.09
N LEU A 173 -4.58 4.92 22.19
CA LEU A 173 -5.15 3.97 21.22
C LEU A 173 -4.17 3.61 20.11
N LYS A 174 -3.32 4.55 19.68
CA LYS A 174 -2.22 4.27 18.75
C LYS A 174 -1.21 3.30 19.38
N ASP A 175 -0.78 3.60 20.61
CA ASP A 175 0.17 2.78 21.36
C ASP A 175 -0.39 1.38 21.65
N LEU A 176 -1.69 1.30 21.95
CA LEU A 176 -2.40 0.04 22.15
C LEU A 176 -2.35 -0.82 20.89
N GLY A 177 -2.74 -0.29 19.74
CA GLY A 177 -2.73 -1.04 18.47
C GLY A 177 -1.35 -1.58 18.12
N LEU A 178 -0.32 -0.74 18.26
CA LEU A 178 1.08 -1.14 18.02
C LEU A 178 1.52 -2.24 19.00
N LYS A 179 1.15 -2.12 20.29
CA LYS A 179 1.48 -3.12 21.31
C LYS A 179 0.80 -4.47 21.01
N ARG A 180 -0.48 -4.46 20.60
CA ARG A 180 -1.22 -5.69 20.24
C ARG A 180 -0.62 -6.33 19.00
N ALA A 181 -0.36 -5.56 17.94
CA ALA A 181 0.31 -6.05 16.74
C ALA A 181 1.63 -6.78 17.06
N LYS A 182 2.50 -6.13 17.86
CA LYS A 182 3.78 -6.72 18.28
C LYS A 182 3.63 -7.97 19.13
N THR A 183 2.61 -8.02 19.99
CA THR A 183 2.30 -9.19 20.85
C THR A 183 2.01 -10.43 20.01
N TYR A 184 1.35 -10.27 18.87
CA TYR A 184 0.97 -11.37 17.98
C TYR A 184 1.91 -11.56 16.78
N GLY A 185 2.96 -10.74 16.66
CA GLY A 185 4.06 -10.90 15.70
C GLY A 185 3.90 -10.13 14.39
N TRP A 186 3.03 -9.13 14.38
CA TRP A 186 2.89 -8.14 13.31
C TRP A 186 3.70 -6.87 13.60
N GLN A 187 4.11 -6.19 12.53
CA GLN A 187 5.00 -5.03 12.59
C GLN A 187 4.29 -3.79 13.15
N ASP A 188 3.05 -3.56 12.71
CA ASP A 188 2.22 -2.40 13.03
C ASP A 188 0.71 -2.72 13.02
N THR A 189 -0.08 -1.74 13.42
CA THR A 189 -1.54 -1.84 13.53
C THR A 189 -2.21 -2.08 12.17
N TYR A 190 -1.68 -1.50 11.09
CA TYR A 190 -2.25 -1.65 9.75
C TYR A 190 -2.16 -3.10 9.29
N VAL A 191 -0.97 -3.69 9.26
CA VAL A 191 -0.81 -5.08 8.79
C VAL A 191 -1.52 -6.08 9.70
N PHE A 192 -1.60 -5.79 11.01
CA PHE A 192 -2.32 -6.60 11.97
C PHE A 192 -3.84 -6.62 11.71
N THR A 193 -4.43 -5.45 11.50
CA THR A 193 -5.88 -5.35 11.20
C THR A 193 -6.22 -5.94 9.82
N LYS A 194 -5.33 -5.83 8.83
CA LYS A 194 -5.48 -6.52 7.54
C LYS A 194 -5.39 -8.05 7.68
N ALA A 195 -4.54 -8.57 8.55
CA ALA A 195 -4.49 -10.00 8.84
C ALA A 195 -5.80 -10.50 9.49
N MET A 196 -6.33 -9.75 10.46
CA MET A 196 -7.64 -10.04 11.06
C MET A 196 -8.78 -10.00 10.03
N ALA A 197 -8.74 -9.07 9.07
CA ALA A 197 -9.67 -9.01 7.95
C ALA A 197 -9.72 -10.32 7.15
N GLU A 198 -8.55 -10.87 6.84
CA GLU A 198 -8.45 -12.14 6.12
C GLU A 198 -9.03 -13.30 6.93
N MET A 199 -8.78 -13.33 8.24
CA MET A 199 -9.34 -14.35 9.13
C MET A 199 -10.86 -14.30 9.20
N VAL A 200 -11.46 -13.11 9.35
CA VAL A 200 -12.92 -12.96 9.42
C VAL A 200 -13.60 -13.27 8.09
N ILE A 201 -12.97 -12.92 6.96
CA ILE A 201 -13.47 -13.30 5.64
C ILE A 201 -13.40 -14.81 5.48
N ASN A 202 -12.26 -15.42 5.80
CA ASN A 202 -12.07 -16.85 5.69
C ASN A 202 -13.11 -17.59 6.56
N SER A 203 -13.32 -17.17 7.81
CA SER A 203 -14.29 -17.84 8.69
C SER A 203 -15.75 -17.71 8.23
N MET A 204 -16.14 -16.58 7.62
CA MET A 204 -17.55 -16.29 7.32
C MET A 204 -18.01 -16.58 5.89
N ARG A 205 -17.10 -16.68 4.93
CA ARG A 205 -17.43 -16.75 3.49
C ARG A 205 -18.39 -17.88 3.10
N GLY A 206 -18.40 -18.98 3.86
CA GLY A 206 -19.17 -20.17 3.51
C GLY A 206 -18.77 -20.70 2.12
N GLY A 207 -19.73 -20.80 1.21
CA GLY A 207 -19.50 -21.25 -0.17
C GLY A 207 -19.00 -20.17 -1.15
N ILE A 208 -18.89 -18.90 -0.73
CA ILE A 208 -18.49 -17.82 -1.64
C ILE A 208 -17.01 -17.98 -2.01
N PRO A 209 -16.65 -18.02 -3.31
CA PRO A 209 -15.27 -17.97 -3.76
C PRO A 209 -14.62 -16.65 -3.36
N VAL A 210 -13.50 -16.70 -2.64
CA VAL A 210 -12.75 -15.53 -2.21
C VAL A 210 -11.41 -15.48 -2.92
N VAL A 211 -11.08 -14.32 -3.51
CA VAL A 211 -9.75 -13.99 -4.00
C VAL A 211 -9.13 -12.97 -3.07
N THR A 212 -7.93 -13.23 -2.55
CA THR A 212 -7.17 -12.26 -1.76
C THR A 212 -5.93 -11.84 -2.52
N ILE A 213 -5.86 -10.57 -2.89
CA ILE A 213 -4.69 -9.97 -3.52
C ILE A 213 -3.83 -9.35 -2.44
N ARG A 214 -2.59 -9.81 -2.30
CA ARG A 214 -1.61 -9.32 -1.34
C ARG A 214 -0.46 -8.64 -2.10
N PRO A 215 -0.60 -7.37 -2.47
CA PRO A 215 0.50 -6.62 -3.06
C PRO A 215 1.57 -6.28 -2.01
N SER A 216 2.82 -6.18 -2.44
CA SER A 216 3.89 -5.55 -1.66
C SER A 216 3.76 -4.01 -1.71
N VAL A 217 4.86 -3.25 -1.65
CA VAL A 217 4.80 -1.78 -1.74
C VAL A 217 4.34 -1.39 -3.16
N ILE A 218 3.13 -0.83 -3.25
CA ILE A 218 2.60 -0.36 -4.53
C ILE A 218 3.18 1.01 -4.83
N GLU A 219 3.80 1.13 -6.00
CA GLU A 219 4.30 2.38 -6.53
C GLU A 219 3.61 2.75 -7.84
N SER A 220 4.02 3.87 -8.43
CA SER A 220 3.44 4.40 -9.66
C SER A 220 3.24 3.37 -10.78
N THR A 221 2.28 3.60 -11.66
CA THR A 221 2.05 2.72 -12.81
C THR A 221 3.29 2.61 -13.71
N TRP A 222 3.54 1.43 -14.25
CA TRP A 222 4.63 1.21 -15.19
C TRP A 222 4.22 1.60 -16.62
N LYS A 223 3.05 1.14 -17.07
CA LYS A 223 2.54 1.32 -18.43
C LYS A 223 1.15 1.93 -18.46
N GLU A 224 0.21 1.38 -17.70
CA GLU A 224 -1.22 1.69 -17.86
C GLU A 224 -1.80 2.44 -16.64
N PRO A 225 -2.76 3.37 -16.83
CA PRO A 225 -3.22 3.91 -18.11
C PRO A 225 -2.20 4.83 -18.79
N PHE A 226 -1.13 5.19 -18.08
CA PHE A 226 0.07 5.84 -18.59
C PHE A 226 1.18 5.71 -17.54
N PRO A 227 2.47 5.75 -17.93
CA PRO A 227 3.59 5.59 -16.99
C PRO A 227 3.65 6.70 -15.93
N GLY A 228 4.04 6.31 -14.71
CA GLY A 228 4.33 7.24 -13.61
C GLY A 228 3.09 7.82 -12.93
N TRP A 229 1.88 7.31 -13.21
CA TRP A 229 0.68 7.76 -12.51
C TRP A 229 0.66 7.24 -11.08
N MET A 230 0.36 8.12 -10.14
CA MET A 230 0.18 7.80 -8.73
C MET A 230 -0.65 8.87 -8.03
N GLU A 231 -1.23 8.50 -6.89
CA GLU A 231 -1.92 9.43 -6.01
C GLU A 231 -1.40 9.30 -4.57
N GLY A 232 -0.97 10.42 -4.00
CA GLY A 232 -0.39 10.47 -2.67
C GLY A 232 1.13 10.31 -2.65
N ASN A 233 1.69 10.28 -1.44
CA ASN A 233 3.12 10.23 -1.14
C ASN A 233 3.31 9.15 -0.08
N ARG A 234 3.69 7.94 -0.47
CA ARG A 234 3.68 6.77 0.42
C ARG A 234 5.02 6.04 0.39
N MET A 235 5.29 5.27 1.45
CA MET A 235 6.46 4.41 1.63
C MET A 235 7.80 5.04 1.22
N MET A 236 8.34 4.77 0.02
CA MET A 236 9.65 5.30 -0.37
C MET A 236 9.60 6.75 -0.83
N ASP A 237 8.44 7.24 -1.28
CA ASP A 237 8.28 8.58 -1.85
C ASP A 237 8.77 9.72 -0.95
N PRO A 238 8.45 9.76 0.37
CA PRO A 238 8.91 10.84 1.23
C PRO A 238 10.45 10.88 1.33
N VAL A 239 11.10 9.71 1.35
CA VAL A 239 12.56 9.59 1.42
C VAL A 239 13.19 10.09 0.12
N VAL A 240 12.66 9.65 -1.03
CA VAL A 240 13.08 10.09 -2.37
C VAL A 240 12.94 11.61 -2.52
N LEU A 241 11.81 12.18 -2.06
CA LEU A 241 11.55 13.62 -2.12
C LEU A 241 12.46 14.42 -1.20
N TYR A 242 12.68 13.99 0.04
CA TYR A 242 13.58 14.68 0.98
C TYR A 242 15.02 14.61 0.53
N TYR A 243 15.44 13.46 0.00
CA TYR A 243 16.75 13.33 -0.61
C TYR A 243 16.91 14.29 -1.79
N GLY A 244 15.98 14.26 -2.74
CA GLY A 244 16.01 15.13 -3.92
C GLY A 244 16.01 16.62 -3.63
N LYS A 245 15.40 17.04 -2.52
CA LYS A 245 15.40 18.44 -2.03
C LYS A 245 16.65 18.80 -1.22
N GLY A 246 17.61 17.89 -1.08
CA GLY A 246 18.79 18.08 -0.24
C GLY A 246 18.45 18.23 1.24
N GLN A 247 17.28 17.76 1.66
CA GLN A 247 16.82 17.81 3.06
C GLN A 247 17.28 16.58 3.83
N LEU A 248 17.58 15.49 3.12
CA LEU A 248 18.09 14.23 3.64
C LEU A 248 19.27 13.77 2.77
N ASN A 249 20.31 13.20 3.37
CA ASN A 249 21.49 12.66 2.64
C ASN A 249 21.86 11.24 3.05
N GLY A 250 21.02 10.60 3.87
CA GLY A 250 21.11 9.18 4.20
C GLY A 250 19.84 8.71 4.89
N PHE A 251 19.65 7.40 5.01
CA PHE A 251 18.44 6.82 5.59
C PHE A 251 18.72 5.48 6.30
N LEU A 252 17.85 5.11 7.23
CA LEU A 252 17.94 3.87 7.99
C LEU A 252 17.39 2.68 7.17
N ALA A 253 18.29 1.80 6.70
CA ALA A 253 17.96 0.60 5.95
C ALA A 253 19.15 -0.37 5.93
N ASP A 254 18.89 -1.67 5.89
CA ASP A 254 19.91 -2.67 5.58
C ASP A 254 20.39 -2.47 4.13
N PRO A 255 21.67 -2.15 3.88
CA PRO A 255 22.18 -1.95 2.51
C PRO A 255 21.99 -3.18 1.61
N ASN A 256 21.99 -4.38 2.19
CA ASN A 256 21.77 -5.65 1.49
C ASN A 256 20.29 -6.10 1.54
N GLY A 257 19.45 -5.36 2.25
CA GLY A 257 18.01 -5.58 2.32
C GLY A 257 17.35 -5.36 0.97
N VAL A 258 16.20 -6.00 0.78
CA VAL A 258 15.41 -5.87 -0.46
C VAL A 258 14.15 -5.08 -0.13
N LEU A 259 13.90 -4.04 -0.91
CA LEU A 259 12.62 -3.36 -0.94
C LEU A 259 11.71 -4.09 -1.93
N ASP A 260 10.62 -4.67 -1.46
CA ASP A 260 9.64 -5.31 -2.34
C ASP A 260 8.64 -4.28 -2.86
N VAL A 261 8.82 -3.89 -4.12
CA VAL A 261 7.99 -2.91 -4.83
C VAL A 261 7.32 -3.56 -6.04
N VAL A 262 6.09 -3.12 -6.33
CA VAL A 262 5.34 -3.48 -7.53
C VAL A 262 4.61 -2.27 -8.13
N PRO A 263 4.57 -2.12 -9.46
CA PRO A 263 3.77 -1.09 -10.12
C PRO A 263 2.25 -1.31 -9.92
N ALA A 264 1.49 -0.22 -9.74
CA ALA A 264 0.05 -0.27 -9.50
C ALA A 264 -0.75 -0.99 -10.60
N ASP A 265 -0.37 -0.81 -11.87
CA ASP A 265 -1.03 -1.45 -13.01
C ASP A 265 -0.84 -2.98 -13.03
N MET A 266 0.33 -3.48 -12.62
CA MET A 266 0.52 -4.92 -12.47
C MET A 266 -0.39 -5.51 -11.38
N VAL A 267 -0.60 -4.79 -10.28
CA VAL A 267 -1.53 -5.21 -9.21
C VAL A 267 -2.96 -5.25 -9.73
N VAL A 268 -3.40 -4.22 -10.46
CA VAL A 268 -4.74 -4.16 -11.06
C VAL A 268 -4.93 -5.29 -12.07
N ASN A 269 -3.96 -5.53 -12.94
CA ASN A 269 -4.08 -6.56 -13.96
C ASN A 269 -4.13 -7.96 -13.35
N ALA A 270 -3.30 -8.25 -12.33
CA ALA A 270 -3.37 -9.50 -11.60
C ALA A 270 -4.70 -9.68 -10.84
N THR A 271 -5.25 -8.57 -10.31
CA THR A 271 -6.57 -8.54 -9.66
C THR A 271 -7.67 -8.95 -10.65
N LEU A 272 -7.71 -8.31 -11.83
CA LEU A 272 -8.69 -8.61 -12.87
C LEU A 272 -8.58 -10.06 -13.36
N ALA A 273 -7.36 -10.53 -13.58
CA ALA A 273 -7.07 -11.91 -13.97
C ALA A 273 -7.57 -12.93 -12.96
N ALA A 274 -7.26 -12.73 -11.67
CA ALA A 274 -7.68 -13.62 -10.61
C ALA A 274 -9.21 -13.63 -10.45
N MET A 275 -9.85 -12.46 -10.58
CA MET A 275 -11.31 -12.35 -10.60
C MET A 275 -11.93 -13.13 -11.76
N ALA A 276 -11.39 -12.99 -12.97
CA ALA A 276 -11.92 -13.69 -14.15
C ALA A 276 -11.80 -15.21 -14.01
N LYS A 277 -10.65 -15.71 -13.51
CA LYS A 277 -10.43 -17.14 -13.28
C LYS A 277 -11.45 -17.71 -12.28
N HIS A 278 -11.55 -17.12 -11.10
CA HIS A 278 -12.35 -17.68 -10.01
C HIS A 278 -13.84 -17.32 -10.08
N GLY A 279 -14.19 -16.21 -10.72
CA GLY A 279 -15.57 -15.84 -11.00
C GLY A 279 -16.23 -16.66 -12.11
N SER A 280 -15.47 -17.47 -12.85
CA SER A 280 -15.99 -18.34 -13.92
C SER A 280 -16.26 -19.77 -13.45
N THR A 281 -15.58 -20.24 -12.40
CA THR A 281 -15.68 -21.64 -11.92
C THR A 281 -16.69 -21.81 -10.78
N ASN A 282 -17.03 -20.74 -10.06
CA ASN A 282 -17.83 -20.77 -8.83
C ASN A 282 -17.32 -21.78 -7.78
N GLU A 283 -16.02 -22.12 -7.81
CA GLU A 283 -15.42 -23.07 -6.89
C GLU A 283 -15.25 -22.43 -5.50
N PRO A 284 -15.86 -23.00 -4.44
CA PRO A 284 -15.68 -22.49 -3.09
C PRO A 284 -14.21 -22.56 -2.67
N GLY A 285 -13.67 -21.49 -2.12
CA GLY A 285 -12.25 -21.45 -1.80
C GLY A 285 -11.76 -20.08 -1.35
N MET A 286 -10.52 -20.05 -0.89
CA MET A 286 -9.78 -18.81 -0.68
C MET A 286 -8.48 -18.91 -1.48
N HIS A 287 -8.36 -18.06 -2.50
CA HIS A 287 -7.24 -18.06 -3.44
C HIS A 287 -6.38 -16.83 -3.19
N ILE A 288 -5.11 -17.03 -2.86
CA ILE A 288 -4.22 -15.95 -2.42
C ILE A 288 -3.13 -15.74 -3.47
N TYR A 289 -2.93 -14.47 -3.80
CA TYR A 289 -1.95 -14.02 -4.78
C TYR A 289 -1.05 -12.97 -4.15
N HIS A 290 0.23 -13.29 -3.95
CA HIS A 290 1.25 -12.29 -3.68
C HIS A 290 1.63 -11.61 -5.01
N ILE A 291 1.37 -10.30 -5.09
CA ILE A 291 1.87 -9.47 -6.19
C ILE A 291 3.10 -8.76 -5.66
N ALA A 292 4.25 -9.40 -5.85
CA ALA A 292 5.49 -9.07 -5.17
C ALA A 292 6.69 -9.45 -6.05
N SER A 293 7.73 -8.62 -6.02
CA SER A 293 8.93 -8.77 -6.84
C SER A 293 10.09 -9.46 -6.14
N SER A 294 10.13 -9.49 -4.80
CA SER A 294 11.34 -9.85 -4.05
C SER A 294 11.91 -11.25 -4.29
N MET A 295 11.09 -12.24 -4.67
CA MET A 295 11.55 -13.60 -4.99
C MET A 295 12.05 -13.76 -6.43
N VAL A 296 11.63 -12.89 -7.34
CA VAL A 296 11.84 -13.06 -8.79
C VAL A 296 12.77 -11.99 -9.36
N ASN A 297 12.65 -10.75 -8.88
CA ASN A 297 13.39 -9.59 -9.35
C ASN A 297 13.63 -8.61 -8.20
N PRO A 298 14.53 -8.94 -7.24
CA PRO A 298 14.73 -8.15 -6.04
C PRO A 298 15.37 -6.78 -6.31
N LEU A 299 14.81 -5.72 -5.72
CA LEU A 299 15.42 -4.39 -5.67
C LEU A 299 16.15 -4.18 -4.33
N VAL A 300 17.47 -4.22 -4.36
CA VAL A 300 18.32 -4.03 -3.16
C VAL A 300 18.39 -2.55 -2.78
N PHE A 301 18.40 -2.22 -1.47
CA PHE A 301 18.43 -0.82 -1.00
C PHE A 301 19.66 -0.04 -1.47
N GLU A 302 20.85 -0.65 -1.48
CA GLU A 302 22.06 -0.02 -2.03
C GLU A 302 21.89 0.36 -3.51
N GLU A 303 21.27 -0.52 -4.29
CA GLU A 303 21.00 -0.28 -5.70
C GLU A 303 19.94 0.82 -5.88
N LEU A 304 18.86 0.80 -5.10
CA LEU A 304 17.86 1.86 -5.10
C LEU A 304 18.50 3.23 -4.75
N ALA A 305 19.35 3.29 -3.73
CA ALA A 305 20.08 4.49 -3.34
C ALA A 305 20.98 5.01 -4.48
N ARG A 306 21.65 4.11 -5.20
CA ARG A 306 22.45 4.43 -6.40
C ARG A 306 21.58 5.02 -7.52
N LEU A 307 20.44 4.39 -7.84
CA LEU A 307 19.52 4.83 -8.88
C LEU A 307 18.92 6.21 -8.57
N ILE A 308 18.47 6.42 -7.34
CA ILE A 308 17.97 7.72 -6.87
C ILE A 308 19.07 8.79 -6.99
N HIS A 309 20.28 8.50 -6.53
CA HIS A 309 21.41 9.43 -6.64
C HIS A 309 21.74 9.77 -8.11
N LYS A 310 21.78 8.78 -9.00
CA LYS A 310 22.02 8.97 -10.43
C LYS A 310 20.96 9.89 -11.05
N HIS A 311 19.68 9.67 -10.73
CA HIS A 311 18.58 10.51 -11.21
C HIS A 311 18.75 11.97 -10.76
N PHE A 312 18.90 12.23 -9.46
CA PHE A 312 18.98 13.60 -8.94
C PHE A 312 20.29 14.32 -9.27
N THR A 313 21.35 13.59 -9.61
CA THR A 313 22.59 14.17 -10.16
C THR A 313 22.36 14.67 -11.59
N SER A 314 21.62 13.92 -12.39
CA SER A 314 21.35 14.26 -13.81
C SER A 314 20.23 15.29 -13.95
N PHE A 315 19.20 15.18 -13.12
CA PHE A 315 18.01 16.03 -13.12
C PHE A 315 17.77 16.62 -11.73
N PRO A 316 18.59 17.55 -11.25
CA PRO A 316 18.47 18.09 -9.89
C PRO A 316 17.14 18.81 -9.65
N CYS A 317 16.66 18.77 -8.41
CA CYS A 317 15.62 19.70 -7.97
C CYS A 317 16.17 21.13 -7.98
N MET A 318 15.29 22.11 -8.14
CA MET A 318 15.65 23.52 -8.06
C MET A 318 15.29 24.09 -6.70
N ASP A 319 16.16 24.95 -6.16
CA ASP A 319 15.86 25.75 -4.97
C ASP A 319 14.90 26.91 -5.32
N SER A 320 14.49 27.68 -4.30
CA SER A 320 13.60 28.83 -4.49
C SER A 320 14.19 29.95 -5.36
N LYS A 321 15.49 29.92 -5.65
CA LYS A 321 16.20 30.86 -6.53
C LYS A 321 16.47 30.27 -7.91
N GLY A 322 15.92 29.09 -8.22
CA GLY A 322 16.11 28.40 -9.49
C GLY A 322 17.49 27.75 -9.65
N ARG A 323 18.26 27.57 -8.57
CA ARG A 323 19.59 26.94 -8.62
C ARG A 323 19.46 25.43 -8.40
N PRO A 324 20.28 24.62 -9.10
CA PRO A 324 20.25 23.17 -8.92
C PRO A 324 20.74 22.77 -7.53
N ILE A 325 19.96 21.95 -6.84
CA ILE A 325 20.32 21.35 -5.55
C ILE A 325 21.25 20.18 -5.81
N ARG A 326 22.47 20.23 -5.26
CA ARG A 326 23.43 19.13 -5.33
C ARG A 326 23.22 18.19 -4.15
N VAL A 327 22.99 16.91 -4.45
CA VAL A 327 22.80 15.86 -3.45
C VAL A 327 24.04 14.95 -3.41
N PRO A 328 24.62 14.66 -2.23
CA PRO A 328 25.70 13.68 -2.13
C PRO A 328 25.16 12.26 -2.32
N LYS A 329 26.03 11.28 -2.53
CA LYS A 329 25.62 9.85 -2.49
C LYS A 329 24.86 9.58 -1.18
N MET A 330 23.70 8.93 -1.30
CA MET A 330 22.89 8.58 -0.14
C MET A 330 23.65 7.56 0.71
N LYS A 331 23.78 7.83 2.01
CA LYS A 331 24.34 6.89 2.97
C LYS A 331 23.23 6.02 3.57
N LEU A 332 23.44 4.72 3.63
CA LEU A 332 22.55 3.80 4.33
C LEU A 332 23.13 3.47 5.71
N PHE A 333 22.26 3.41 6.71
CA PHE A 333 22.62 3.11 8.10
C PHE A 333 21.84 1.89 8.56
N ASP A 334 22.52 0.94 9.18
CA ASP A 334 21.92 -0.23 9.81
C ASP A 334 21.64 -0.02 11.31
N ASP A 335 22.15 1.06 11.90
CA ASP A 335 21.91 1.45 13.30
C ASP A 335 21.23 2.84 13.44
N MET A 336 20.23 2.91 14.32
CA MET A 336 19.45 4.13 14.56
C MET A 336 20.24 5.24 15.27
N ASN A 337 21.22 4.89 16.12
CA ASN A 337 22.05 5.88 16.80
C ASN A 337 23.04 6.53 15.83
N GLU A 338 23.65 5.74 14.94
CA GLU A 338 24.50 6.25 13.86
C GLU A 338 23.71 7.15 12.92
N PHE A 339 22.53 6.71 12.47
CA PHE A 339 21.64 7.53 11.65
C PHE A 339 21.26 8.84 12.34
N SER A 340 20.85 8.79 13.61
CA SER A 340 20.52 9.97 14.42
C SER A 340 21.70 10.93 14.56
N SER A 341 22.91 10.40 14.79
CA SER A 341 24.13 11.19 14.91
C SER A 341 24.49 11.88 13.59
N HIS A 342 24.35 11.17 12.47
CA HIS A 342 24.54 11.71 11.13
C HIS A 342 23.55 12.83 10.81
N LEU A 343 22.26 12.66 11.13
CA LEU A 343 21.25 13.71 10.95
C LEU A 343 21.57 14.98 11.74
N HIS A 344 22.00 14.83 13.01
CA HIS A 344 22.40 15.97 13.83
C HIS A 344 23.65 16.67 13.30
N GLY A 345 24.64 15.90 12.85
CA GLY A 345 25.86 16.45 12.22
C GLY A 345 25.56 17.24 10.95
N ASP A 346 24.71 16.69 10.07
CA ASP A 346 24.26 17.37 8.85
C ASP A 346 23.43 18.62 9.15
N ALA A 347 22.54 18.56 10.15
CA ALA A 347 21.80 19.73 10.62
C ALA A 347 22.76 20.83 11.09
N LEU A 348 23.76 20.51 11.93
CA LEU A 348 24.76 21.47 12.43
C LEU A 348 25.52 22.17 11.30
N GLN A 349 25.88 21.46 10.23
CA GLN A 349 26.55 22.06 9.07
C GLN A 349 25.65 23.04 8.30
N ARG A 350 24.32 22.86 8.35
CA ARG A 350 23.34 23.74 7.71
C ARG A 350 22.94 24.93 8.57
N LEU A 351 23.26 24.91 9.86
CA LEU A 351 22.93 26.01 10.77
C LEU A 351 23.83 27.23 10.50
N SER A 352 23.21 28.35 10.16
CA SER A 352 23.77 29.68 10.42
C SER A 352 23.23 30.20 11.77
N SER A 353 23.76 31.33 12.26
CA SER A 353 23.42 31.95 13.56
C SER A 353 21.97 32.47 13.69
N HIS A 354 21.01 31.96 12.91
CA HIS A 354 19.62 32.41 12.87
C HIS A 354 18.66 31.36 13.44
N GLU A 355 17.93 31.74 14.49
CA GLU A 355 16.99 30.91 15.24
C GLU A 355 15.90 30.24 14.37
N LYS A 356 15.41 30.93 13.33
CA LYS A 356 14.43 30.37 12.38
C LYS A 356 14.95 29.15 11.62
N LEU A 357 16.23 29.14 11.24
CA LEU A 357 16.84 28.01 10.52
C LEU A 357 17.05 26.81 11.47
N ARG A 358 17.32 27.08 12.75
CA ARG A 358 17.42 26.05 13.79
C ARG A 358 16.11 25.27 13.96
N ASN A 359 14.99 25.98 14.03
CA ASN A 359 13.67 25.36 14.16
C ASN A 359 13.30 24.51 12.93
N ILE A 360 13.68 24.95 11.72
CA ILE A 360 13.46 24.18 10.49
C ILE A 360 14.30 22.90 10.50
N CYS A 361 15.59 23.00 10.85
CA CYS A 361 16.47 21.84 10.91
C CYS A 361 16.01 20.81 11.94
N SER A 362 15.58 21.23 13.13
CA SER A 362 15.02 20.33 14.15
C SER A 362 13.82 19.56 13.61
N LYS A 363 12.87 20.25 12.97
CA LYS A 363 11.67 19.60 12.39
C LYS A 363 12.03 18.59 11.30
N LEU A 364 13.05 18.87 10.48
CA LEU A 364 13.53 17.91 9.47
C LEU A 364 14.16 16.67 10.11
N VAL A 365 14.95 16.84 11.16
CA VAL A 365 15.54 15.72 11.92
C VAL A 365 14.44 14.88 12.57
N ASP A 366 13.48 15.52 13.24
CA ASP A 366 12.36 14.83 13.89
C ASP A 366 11.52 14.05 12.85
N GLN A 367 11.28 14.65 11.69
CA GLN A 367 10.58 14.00 10.59
C GLN A 367 11.35 12.82 9.98
N ALA A 368 12.66 12.95 9.80
CA ALA A 368 13.50 11.87 9.30
C ALA A 368 13.54 10.68 10.27
N LYS A 369 13.64 10.96 11.58
CA LYS A 369 13.57 9.94 12.64
C LYS A 369 12.21 9.27 12.70
N TYR A 370 11.12 10.04 12.57
CA TYR A 370 9.78 9.49 12.51
C TYR A 370 9.62 8.51 11.33
N LEU A 371 10.05 8.90 10.13
CA LEU A 371 10.02 8.01 8.96
C LEU A 371 10.88 6.76 9.17
N ALA A 372 12.10 6.92 9.71
CA ALA A 372 12.98 5.79 9.99
C ALA A 372 12.33 4.79 10.96
N ASN A 373 11.72 5.26 12.06
CA ASN A 373 11.02 4.40 13.01
C ASN A 373 9.82 3.67 12.40
N ILE A 374 9.06 4.33 11.52
CA ILE A 374 7.88 3.71 10.89
C ILE A 374 8.29 2.72 9.80
N TYR A 375 9.39 2.98 9.09
CA TYR A 375 9.85 2.14 7.97
C TYR A 375 10.85 1.07 8.37
N GLU A 376 11.50 1.15 9.54
CA GLU A 376 12.43 0.14 10.05
C GLU A 376 11.90 -1.30 9.89
N PRO A 377 10.64 -1.63 10.24
CA PRO A 377 10.15 -3.00 10.11
C PRO A 377 10.14 -3.53 8.66
N TYR A 378 10.16 -2.62 7.69
CA TYR A 378 10.14 -2.89 6.26
C TYR A 378 11.54 -2.79 5.64
N THR A 379 12.37 -1.84 6.08
CA THR A 379 13.73 -1.64 5.56
C THR A 379 14.71 -2.71 6.06
N PHE A 380 14.36 -3.43 7.13
CA PHE A 380 15.08 -4.60 7.65
C PHE A 380 14.31 -5.91 7.47
N TYR A 381 13.30 -5.94 6.60
CA TYR A 381 12.50 -7.14 6.38
C TYR A 381 13.27 -8.20 5.57
N SER A 382 13.52 -9.34 6.19
CA SER A 382 14.24 -10.47 5.57
C SER A 382 13.34 -11.50 4.89
N GLY A 383 12.02 -11.33 4.95
CA GLY A 383 11.06 -12.15 4.20
C GLY A 383 11.08 -11.81 2.70
N ARG A 384 10.82 -12.83 1.88
CA ARG A 384 10.69 -12.74 0.42
C ARG A 384 9.39 -13.43 0.02
N PHE A 385 8.51 -12.69 -0.63
CA PHE A 385 7.16 -13.17 -0.91
C PHE A 385 7.16 -14.10 -2.12
N ASP A 386 6.82 -15.36 -1.88
CA ASP A 386 6.59 -16.33 -2.93
C ASP A 386 5.38 -15.91 -3.76
N ASN A 387 5.52 -15.88 -5.08
CA ASN A 387 4.48 -15.49 -6.02
C ASN A 387 4.10 -16.66 -6.96
N THR A 388 4.21 -17.90 -6.49
CA THR A 388 3.98 -19.09 -7.31
C THR A 388 2.56 -19.12 -7.87
N ASN A 389 1.54 -18.77 -7.09
CA ASN A 389 0.16 -18.71 -7.55
C ASN A 389 -0.03 -17.62 -8.61
N THR A 390 0.56 -16.45 -8.41
CA THR A 390 0.54 -15.35 -9.40
C THR A 390 1.18 -15.77 -10.72
N ARG A 391 2.34 -16.44 -10.67
CA ARG A 391 2.99 -16.97 -11.87
C ARG A 391 2.17 -18.06 -12.56
N LYS A 392 1.55 -18.96 -11.80
CA LYS A 392 0.65 -19.99 -12.35
C LYS A 392 -0.56 -19.37 -13.04
N LEU A 393 -1.18 -18.35 -12.42
CA LEU A 393 -2.29 -17.61 -13.03
C LEU A 393 -1.89 -17.02 -14.39
N MET A 394 -0.71 -16.42 -14.48
CA MET A 394 -0.20 -15.91 -15.76
C MET A 394 0.11 -17.02 -16.77
N MET A 395 0.60 -18.19 -16.32
CA MET A 395 0.90 -19.32 -17.21
C MET A 395 -0.34 -19.99 -17.81
N GLU A 396 -1.49 -19.87 -17.16
CA GLU A 396 -2.77 -20.41 -17.66
C GLU A 396 -3.43 -19.50 -18.71
N MET A 397 -2.95 -18.26 -18.84
CA MET A 397 -3.44 -17.31 -19.84
C MET A 397 -2.94 -17.63 -21.24
N SER A 398 -3.75 -17.28 -22.24
CA SER A 398 -3.32 -17.21 -23.63
C SER A 398 -2.15 -16.22 -23.82
N GLU A 399 -1.45 -16.31 -24.94
CA GLU A 399 -0.41 -15.34 -25.28
C GLU A 399 -0.97 -13.91 -25.43
N GLU A 400 -2.18 -13.80 -25.96
CA GLU A 400 -2.89 -12.53 -26.15
C GLU A 400 -3.22 -11.89 -24.80
N GLU A 401 -3.82 -12.65 -23.86
CA GLU A 401 -4.10 -12.18 -22.50
C GLU A 401 -2.84 -11.81 -21.74
N ARG A 402 -1.75 -12.60 -21.85
CA ARG A 402 -0.47 -12.25 -21.21
C ARG A 402 0.11 -10.95 -21.73
N ARG A 403 -0.09 -10.64 -23.01
CA ARG A 403 0.36 -9.38 -23.61
C ARG A 403 -0.52 -8.21 -23.18
N GLU A 404 -1.83 -8.42 -23.05
CA GLU A 404 -2.80 -7.38 -22.69
C GLU A 404 -2.80 -7.07 -21.19
N PHE A 405 -2.84 -8.09 -20.33
CA PHE A 405 -2.87 -7.95 -18.87
C PHE A 405 -1.49 -8.08 -18.21
N GLY A 406 -0.39 -8.20 -18.96
CA GLY A 406 0.92 -8.63 -18.42
C GLY A 406 1.31 -8.00 -17.07
N PHE A 407 1.43 -8.84 -16.03
CA PHE A 407 1.84 -8.48 -14.67
C PHE A 407 3.09 -9.25 -14.23
N ASP A 408 3.98 -9.58 -15.18
CA ASP A 408 5.26 -10.22 -14.90
C ASP A 408 6.24 -9.22 -14.26
N VAL A 409 6.29 -9.25 -12.93
CA VAL A 409 7.24 -8.47 -12.13
C VAL A 409 8.71 -8.82 -12.43
N GLY A 410 8.97 -9.98 -13.03
CA GLY A 410 10.30 -10.39 -13.49
C GLY A 410 10.84 -9.53 -14.63
N GLY A 411 9.95 -8.91 -15.42
CA GLY A 411 10.30 -8.07 -16.56
C GLY A 411 10.53 -6.59 -16.22
N ILE A 412 10.53 -6.21 -14.94
CA ILE A 412 10.77 -4.82 -14.53
C ILE A 412 12.25 -4.50 -14.66
N ASP A 413 12.59 -3.56 -15.54
CA ASP A 413 13.90 -2.89 -15.52
C ASP A 413 13.87 -1.84 -14.40
N TRP A 414 14.54 -2.14 -13.28
CA TRP A 414 14.57 -1.24 -12.13
C TRP A 414 15.22 0.11 -12.42
N GLU A 415 16.23 0.15 -13.28
CA GLU A 415 16.90 1.41 -13.61
C GLU A 415 15.96 2.33 -14.39
N ASP A 416 15.30 1.80 -15.42
CA ASP A 416 14.30 2.55 -16.19
C ASP A 416 13.09 2.92 -15.33
N TYR A 417 12.52 1.94 -14.62
CA TYR A 417 11.33 2.16 -13.80
C TYR A 417 11.57 3.22 -12.72
N ILE A 418 12.65 3.13 -11.95
CA ILE A 418 12.92 4.13 -10.90
C ILE A 418 13.28 5.48 -11.51
N SER A 419 14.22 5.51 -12.47
CA SER A 419 14.83 6.77 -12.94
C SER A 419 13.98 7.53 -13.95
N ASN A 420 13.25 6.82 -14.82
CA ASN A 420 12.55 7.40 -15.97
C ASN A 420 11.02 7.35 -15.82
N VAL A 421 10.48 6.49 -14.96
CA VAL A 421 9.03 6.36 -14.75
C VAL A 421 8.61 6.92 -13.39
N HIS A 422 9.07 6.30 -12.32
CA HIS A 422 8.58 6.55 -10.96
C HIS A 422 8.99 7.93 -10.43
N ILE A 423 10.29 8.27 -10.38
CA ILE A 423 10.72 9.58 -9.86
C ILE A 423 10.13 10.75 -10.69
N PRO A 424 10.12 10.69 -12.04
CA PRO A 424 9.41 11.69 -12.84
C PRO A 424 7.90 11.76 -12.55
N GLY A 425 7.24 10.62 -12.37
CA GLY A 425 5.84 10.51 -11.97
C GLY A 425 5.58 11.19 -10.61
N LEU A 426 6.40 10.89 -9.61
CA LEU A 426 6.37 11.48 -8.29
C LEU A 426 6.51 13.00 -8.34
N ARG A 427 7.45 13.52 -9.14
CA ARG A 427 7.58 14.98 -9.38
C ARG A 427 6.33 15.58 -10.01
N LYS A 428 5.77 14.91 -11.02
CA LYS A 428 4.63 15.40 -11.77
C LYS A 428 3.35 15.41 -10.93
N HIS A 429 3.08 14.36 -10.17
CA HIS A 429 1.79 14.14 -9.53
C HIS A 429 1.76 14.59 -8.06
N VAL A 430 2.90 14.57 -7.36
CA VAL A 430 2.97 14.91 -5.92
C VAL A 430 3.57 16.29 -5.68
N MET A 431 4.63 16.67 -6.44
CA MET A 431 5.31 17.95 -6.19
C MET A 431 4.58 19.17 -6.78
N LYS A 432 3.73 19.00 -7.81
CA LYS A 432 2.96 20.11 -8.40
C LYS A 432 1.97 20.77 -7.42
N GLY A 433 1.53 20.06 -6.38
CA GLY A 433 0.65 20.60 -5.33
C GLY A 433 1.31 21.58 -4.35
N ARG A 434 2.63 21.80 -4.42
CA ARG A 434 3.38 22.66 -3.48
C ARG A 434 4.21 23.76 -4.14
N GLY A 435 3.73 24.32 -5.26
CA GLY A 435 4.23 25.59 -5.78
C GLY A 435 5.57 25.55 -6.52
N MET A 436 5.77 24.57 -7.42
CA MET A 436 6.88 24.63 -8.38
C MET A 436 6.36 24.50 -9.82
N CYS A 437 6.66 25.52 -10.63
CA CYS A 437 6.48 25.48 -12.07
C CYS A 437 7.44 24.43 -12.64
N VAL A 438 6.91 23.29 -13.09
CA VAL A 438 7.64 22.39 -13.97
C VAL A 438 7.46 22.92 -15.38
N ASN A 439 8.51 23.46 -16.00
CA ASN A 439 8.51 23.77 -17.42
C ASN A 439 8.22 22.49 -18.20
N SER A 440 7.08 22.45 -18.87
CA SER A 440 6.57 21.34 -19.68
C SER A 440 7.47 20.99 -20.89
N SER A 441 8.53 21.75 -21.15
CA SER A 441 9.44 21.58 -22.29
C SER A 441 10.55 20.53 -22.10
N GLN A 442 10.75 19.98 -20.90
CA GLN A 442 11.83 18.99 -20.68
C GLN A 442 11.38 17.51 -20.72
N LEU A 443 10.09 17.22 -20.86
CA LEU A 443 9.57 15.84 -20.90
C LEU A 443 9.33 15.29 -22.32
N VAL A 444 9.60 16.07 -23.38
CA VAL A 444 9.31 15.69 -24.78
C VAL A 444 10.56 15.22 -25.54
N GLY A 445 11.75 15.28 -24.95
CA GLY A 445 13.01 14.96 -25.62
C GLY A 445 13.52 13.53 -25.40
N ALA A 446 12.74 12.51 -25.73
CA ALA A 446 13.26 11.12 -25.78
C ALA A 446 12.41 10.23 -26.69
N ARG A 447 12.30 10.58 -27.99
CA ARG A 447 12.01 9.66 -29.08
C ARG A 447 12.64 10.17 -30.38
N VAL A 448 13.83 9.65 -30.69
CA VAL A 448 14.23 9.25 -32.04
C VAL A 448 14.86 7.88 -31.90
#